data_AF-A0A2W7I1S0-F1
#
_entry.id   AF-A0A2W7I1S0-F1
#
_cell.length_a   1.000
_cell.length_b   1.000
_cell.length_c   1.000
_cell.angle_alpha   90.00
_cell.angle_beta   90.00
_cell.angle_gamma   90.00
#
_symmetry.space_group_name_H-M   'P 1'
#
loop_
_entity.id
_entity.type
_entity.pdbx_description
1 polymer ?
#
loop_
_entity_poly.entity_id
_entity_poly.type
_entity_poly.pdbx_seq_one_letter_code
_entity_poly.pdbx_strand_id
1 'polypeptide(L)'
;MKKVTIYEMFAGIGSQLKACNNISDQVDCIFKSVGVCEWYIDAIIVYMKIHYGNVESESEFKREEMANILSKFSFSADSKTLVSKKYFYSMNKEKLSKIFPYLYGFLDKDYFERKWKITISKREREREIEITIPI
;
A
#
# COMPACT_ATOMS: atom_id res chain seq x y z
N MET A 1 -2.45 8.52 -28.24
CA MET A 1 -2.36 8.37 -26.78
C MET A 1 -1.22 9.16 -26.14
N LYS A 2 -1.54 10.28 -25.50
CA LYS A 2 -0.59 11.09 -24.72
C LYS A 2 -0.28 10.43 -23.38
N LYS A 3 0.89 10.71 -22.81
CA LYS A 3 1.26 10.24 -21.46
C LYS A 3 1.31 11.43 -20.51
N VAL A 4 0.56 11.35 -19.43
CA VAL A 4 0.51 12.38 -18.38
C VAL A 4 1.02 11.78 -17.09
N THR A 5 2.02 12.39 -16.49
CA THR A 5 2.54 12.00 -15.18
C THR A 5 1.82 12.77 -14.08
N ILE A 6 1.41 12.08 -13.02
CA ILE A 6 0.71 12.68 -11.87
C ILE A 6 1.53 12.44 -10.61
N TYR A 7 1.69 13.49 -9.81
CA TYR A 7 2.11 13.38 -8.42
C TYR A 7 0.95 13.83 -7.53
N GLU A 8 0.52 13.00 -6.59
CA GLU A 8 -0.67 13.25 -5.77
C GLU A 8 -0.26 13.79 -4.38
N MET A 9 -0.51 15.08 -4.13
CA MET A 9 -0.31 15.71 -2.82
C MET A 9 -1.60 15.66 -2.02
N PHE A 10 -1.54 15.22 -0.76
CA PHE A 10 -2.73 15.02 0.09
C PHE A 10 -3.74 14.09 -0.57
N ALA A 11 -3.22 12.94 -1.03
CA ALA A 11 -3.94 12.05 -1.93
C ALA A 11 -5.21 11.45 -1.32
N GLY A 12 -5.28 11.37 0.01
CA GLY A 12 -6.31 10.62 0.71
C GLY A 12 -6.31 9.18 0.20
N ILE A 13 -7.44 8.73 -0.31
CA ILE A 13 -7.59 7.37 -0.87
C ILE A 13 -7.32 7.27 -2.38
N GLY A 14 -6.85 8.35 -3.02
CA GLY A 14 -6.44 8.33 -4.45
C GLY A 14 -7.58 8.57 -5.43
N SER A 15 -8.55 9.42 -5.06
CA SER A 15 -9.66 9.77 -5.96
C SER A 15 -9.18 10.47 -7.23
N GLN A 16 -8.06 11.19 -7.16
CA GLN A 16 -7.49 11.91 -8.31
C GLN A 16 -7.00 10.93 -9.38
N LEU A 17 -6.10 10.01 -9.01
CA LEU A 17 -5.64 8.95 -9.93
C LEU A 17 -6.78 8.06 -10.40
N LYS A 18 -7.73 7.73 -9.53
CA LYS A 18 -8.89 6.91 -9.91
C LYS A 18 -9.75 7.59 -10.97
N ALA A 19 -10.05 8.89 -10.81
CA ALA A 19 -10.82 9.65 -11.78
C ALA A 19 -10.09 9.76 -13.12
N CYS A 20 -8.80 10.06 -13.11
CA CYS A 20 -7.96 10.07 -14.29
C CYS A 20 -8.00 8.73 -15.04
N ASN A 21 -7.84 7.63 -14.34
CA ASN A 21 -7.88 6.30 -14.95
C ASN A 21 -9.24 6.01 -15.59
N ASN A 22 -10.35 6.41 -14.98
CA ASN A 22 -11.71 6.19 -15.50
C ASN A 22 -11.97 6.93 -16.82
N ILE A 23 -11.31 8.06 -17.08
CA ILE A 23 -11.52 8.86 -18.31
C ILE A 23 -10.46 8.62 -19.37
N SER A 24 -9.40 7.85 -19.08
CA SER A 24 -8.23 7.63 -19.95
C SER A 24 -8.59 7.40 -21.42
N ASP A 25 -9.53 6.49 -21.68
CA ASP A 25 -9.96 6.10 -23.02
C ASP A 25 -10.74 7.22 -23.73
N GLN A 26 -11.51 8.01 -22.97
CA GLN A 26 -12.30 9.12 -23.50
C GLN A 26 -11.43 10.29 -23.94
N VAL A 27 -10.28 10.47 -23.28
CA VAL A 27 -9.36 11.61 -23.54
C VAL A 27 -8.08 11.21 -24.28
N ASP A 28 -7.97 9.97 -24.78
CA ASP A 28 -6.77 9.40 -25.42
C ASP A 28 -5.46 9.71 -24.64
N CYS A 29 -5.51 9.52 -23.31
CA CYS A 29 -4.39 9.75 -22.41
C CYS A 29 -4.16 8.57 -21.47
N ILE A 30 -2.90 8.18 -21.27
CA ILE A 30 -2.47 7.32 -20.15
C ILE A 30 -2.00 8.21 -19.01
N PHE A 31 -2.57 8.00 -17.83
CA PHE A 31 -2.11 8.61 -16.59
C PHE A 31 -1.16 7.67 -15.85
N LYS A 32 0.02 8.17 -15.50
CA LYS A 32 1.03 7.44 -14.73
C LYS A 32 1.31 8.19 -13.42
N SER A 33 0.97 7.58 -12.29
CA SER A 33 1.42 8.09 -11.00
C SER A 33 2.94 7.94 -10.88
N VAL A 34 3.61 9.02 -10.47
CA VAL A 34 5.07 9.06 -10.23
C VAL A 34 5.40 9.27 -8.75
N GLY A 35 4.39 9.47 -7.91
CA GLY A 35 4.54 9.60 -6.47
C GLY A 35 3.28 10.11 -5.80
N VAL A 36 3.23 9.90 -4.49
CA VAL A 36 2.09 10.21 -3.63
C VAL A 36 2.63 10.75 -2.31
N CYS A 37 1.97 11.76 -1.76
CA CYS A 37 2.21 12.28 -0.43
C CYS A 37 0.92 12.21 0.38
N GLU A 38 0.93 11.37 1.40
CA GLU A 38 -0.13 11.18 2.38
C GLU A 38 0.52 10.73 3.70
N TRP A 39 -0.07 11.13 4.82
CA TRP A 39 0.42 10.81 6.16
C TRP A 39 -0.64 10.11 7.02
N TYR A 40 -1.91 10.15 6.63
CA TYR A 40 -2.99 9.50 7.35
C TYR A 40 -2.95 7.99 7.08
N ILE A 41 -2.70 7.22 8.14
CA ILE A 41 -2.48 5.77 8.09
C ILE A 41 -3.59 5.03 7.34
N ASP A 42 -4.86 5.29 7.66
CA ASP A 42 -5.96 4.56 7.03
C ASP A 42 -6.12 4.94 5.56
N ALA A 43 -5.91 6.23 5.22
CA ALA A 43 -5.92 6.68 3.83
C ALA A 43 -4.82 6.01 3.01
N ILE A 44 -3.60 5.90 3.54
CA ILE A 44 -2.49 5.17 2.89
C ILE A 44 -2.87 3.71 2.66
N ILE A 45 -3.37 3.02 3.69
CA ILE A 45 -3.75 1.60 3.58
C ILE A 45 -4.83 1.41 2.50
N VAL A 46 -5.85 2.28 2.48
CA VAL A 46 -6.94 2.21 1.50
C VAL A 46 -6.44 2.57 0.10
N TYR A 47 -5.62 3.62 -0.04
CA TYR A 47 -4.98 3.99 -1.31
C TYR A 47 -4.23 2.79 -1.89
N MET A 48 -3.37 2.17 -1.09
CA MET A 48 -2.57 1.02 -1.53
C MET A 48 -3.46 -0.15 -1.97
N LYS A 49 -4.56 -0.42 -1.26
CA LYS A 49 -5.53 -1.45 -1.64
C LYS A 49 -6.28 -1.14 -2.94
N ILE A 50 -6.72 0.11 -3.13
CA ILE A 50 -7.47 0.52 -4.32
C ILE A 50 -6.59 0.44 -5.57
N HIS A 51 -5.34 0.90 -5.46
CA HIS A 51 -4.46 1.07 -6.63
C HIS A 51 -3.54 -0.12 -6.89
N TYR A 52 -3.20 -0.91 -5.88
CA TYR A 52 -2.28 -2.04 -6.01
C TYR A 52 -2.86 -3.37 -5.49
N GLY A 53 -4.06 -3.36 -4.92
CA GLY A 53 -4.71 -4.56 -4.39
C GLY A 53 -4.21 -4.96 -2.99
N ASN A 54 -4.74 -6.08 -2.49
CA ASN A 54 -4.35 -6.61 -1.18
C ASN A 54 -2.94 -7.19 -1.22
N VAL A 55 -2.24 -7.16 -0.09
CA VAL A 55 -0.93 -7.80 0.12
C VAL A 55 -0.96 -8.75 1.32
N GLU A 56 -0.14 -9.79 1.27
CA GLU A 56 0.04 -10.69 2.42
C GLU A 56 0.66 -9.99 3.63
N SER A 57 0.31 -10.48 4.81
CA SER A 57 0.87 -9.96 6.07
C SER A 57 2.40 -10.09 6.11
N GLU A 58 3.05 -9.23 6.90
CA GLU A 58 4.48 -9.32 7.12
C GLU A 58 4.85 -10.54 7.97
N SER A 59 5.82 -11.31 7.48
CA SER A 59 6.33 -12.55 8.08
C SER A 59 7.85 -12.56 8.27
N GLU A 60 8.58 -11.71 7.56
CA GLU A 60 10.05 -11.64 7.59
C GLU A 60 10.56 -10.80 8.75
N PHE A 61 9.88 -9.69 9.06
CA PHE A 61 10.25 -8.80 10.16
C PHE A 61 9.61 -9.21 11.49
N LYS A 62 10.38 -9.09 12.58
CA LYS A 62 9.86 -9.15 13.95
C LYS A 62 9.02 -7.91 14.26
N ARG A 63 8.16 -8.02 15.28
CA ARG A 63 7.28 -6.92 15.72
C ARG A 63 8.07 -5.65 16.03
N GLU A 64 9.17 -5.78 16.77
CA GLU A 64 10.04 -4.69 17.20
C GLU A 64 10.70 -4.00 16.02
N GLU A 65 11.10 -4.77 15.00
CA GLU A 65 11.72 -4.26 13.77
C GLU A 65 10.69 -3.46 12.96
N MET A 66 9.48 -4.00 12.77
CA MET A 66 8.39 -3.31 12.10
C MET A 66 8.04 -1.99 12.79
N ALA A 67 7.91 -2.01 14.13
CA ALA A 67 7.60 -0.81 14.90
C ALA A 67 8.72 0.23 14.81
N ASN A 68 9.98 -0.21 14.92
CA ASN A 68 11.14 0.66 14.79
C ASN A 68 11.21 1.34 13.42
N ILE A 69 10.99 0.59 12.33
CA ILE A 69 10.98 1.13 10.96
C ILE A 69 9.90 2.21 10.83
N LEU A 70 8.63 1.88 11.13
CA LEU A 70 7.53 2.83 10.94
C LEU A 70 7.62 4.06 11.86
N SER A 71 8.19 3.92 13.06
CA SER A 71 8.36 5.03 14.02
C SER A 71 9.32 6.13 13.57
N LYS A 72 10.11 5.89 12.52
CA LYS A 72 11.03 6.88 11.93
C LYS A 72 10.32 7.87 10.99
N PHE A 73 9.08 7.59 10.60
CA PHE A 73 8.32 8.39 9.64
C PHE A 73 7.20 9.18 10.32
N SER A 74 6.71 10.20 9.61
CA SER A 74 5.63 11.05 10.09
C SER A 74 4.28 10.51 9.64
N PHE A 75 3.58 9.84 10.54
CA PHE A 75 2.24 9.31 10.32
C PHE A 75 1.20 9.98 11.21
N SER A 76 -0.05 9.98 10.78
CA SER A 76 -1.20 10.42 11.55
C SER A 76 -2.24 9.31 11.66
N ALA A 77 -2.87 9.19 12.83
CA ALA A 77 -3.98 8.26 13.06
C ALA A 77 -5.36 8.95 12.97
N ASP A 78 -5.39 10.28 12.89
CA ASP A 78 -6.60 11.11 12.90
C ASP A 78 -6.60 12.16 11.77
N SER A 79 -5.67 12.01 10.82
CA SER A 79 -5.33 12.92 9.72
C SER A 79 -4.89 14.34 10.13
N LYS A 80 -4.72 14.61 11.42
CA LYS A 80 -4.53 15.96 11.97
C LYS A 80 -3.26 16.07 12.80
N THR A 81 -2.96 15.05 13.59
CA THR A 81 -1.86 15.04 14.55
C THR A 81 -0.87 13.92 14.26
N LEU A 82 0.41 14.20 14.53
CA LEU A 82 1.48 13.22 14.42
C LEU A 82 1.31 12.15 15.52
N VAL A 83 1.40 10.87 15.14
CA VAL A 83 1.39 9.79 16.12
C VAL A 83 2.62 9.81 17.02
N SER A 84 2.46 9.39 18.28
CA SER A 84 3.60 9.30 19.20
C SER A 84 4.63 8.27 18.74
N LYS A 85 5.90 8.41 19.16
CA LYS A 85 6.96 7.41 18.88
C LYS A 85 6.62 5.99 19.36
N LYS A 86 5.75 5.86 20.38
CA LYS A 86 5.31 4.57 20.93
C LYS A 86 4.11 3.97 20.19
N TYR A 87 3.52 4.69 19.24
CA TYR A 87 2.27 4.29 18.57
C TYR A 87 2.36 2.88 17.99
N PHE A 88 3.34 2.60 17.12
CA PHE A 88 3.52 1.27 16.53
C PHE A 88 3.99 0.22 17.55
N TYR A 89 4.76 0.61 18.57
CA TYR A 89 5.19 -0.31 19.64
C TYR A 89 4.05 -0.80 20.52
N SER A 90 2.96 -0.03 20.63
CA SER A 90 1.77 -0.42 21.38
C SER A 90 0.91 -1.47 20.66
N MET A 91 1.13 -1.69 19.37
CA MET A 91 0.37 -2.67 18.60
C MET A 91 0.88 -4.10 18.85
N ASN A 92 -0.04 -5.05 18.89
CA ASN A 92 0.32 -6.47 18.90
C ASN A 92 0.91 -6.88 17.52
N LYS A 93 1.62 -8.01 17.50
CA LYS A 93 2.30 -8.50 16.30
C LYS A 93 1.32 -8.71 15.13
N GLU A 94 0.16 -9.29 15.40
CA GLU A 94 -0.83 -9.62 14.37
C GLU A 94 -1.39 -8.37 13.66
N LYS A 95 -1.75 -7.34 14.43
CA LYS A 95 -2.24 -6.07 13.86
C LYS A 95 -1.14 -5.39 13.07
N LEU A 96 0.07 -5.31 13.63
CA LEU A 96 1.19 -4.64 12.99
C LEU A 96 1.59 -5.34 11.69
N SER A 97 1.67 -6.68 11.67
CA SER A 97 2.00 -7.44 10.47
C SER A 97 0.99 -7.25 9.34
N LYS A 98 -0.28 -7.01 9.65
CA LYS A 98 -1.33 -6.78 8.64
C LYS A 98 -1.20 -5.41 7.96
N ILE A 99 -0.81 -4.37 8.70
CA ILE A 99 -0.76 -2.99 8.17
C ILE A 99 0.62 -2.59 7.66
N PHE A 100 1.68 -3.16 8.24
CA PHE A 100 3.07 -2.86 7.89
C PHE A 100 3.37 -2.89 6.38
N PRO A 101 2.95 -3.92 5.61
CA PRO A 101 3.33 -3.98 4.21
C PRO A 101 2.73 -2.84 3.37
N TYR A 102 1.55 -2.35 3.73
CA TYR A 102 0.93 -1.20 3.07
C TYR A 102 1.68 0.10 3.41
N LEU A 103 1.98 0.33 4.69
CA LEU A 103 2.64 1.56 5.14
C LEU A 103 4.10 1.63 4.71
N TYR A 104 4.84 0.52 4.82
CA TYR A 104 6.24 0.50 4.40
C TYR A 104 6.38 0.44 2.88
N GLY A 105 5.50 -0.29 2.18
CA GLY A 105 5.46 -0.26 0.72
C GLY A 105 5.10 1.11 0.14
N PHE A 106 4.34 1.93 0.87
CA PHE A 106 4.09 3.32 0.48
C PHE A 106 5.37 4.20 0.55
N LEU A 107 6.31 3.87 1.44
CA LEU A 107 7.52 4.65 1.70
C LEU A 107 8.75 4.12 0.97
N ASP A 108 8.81 2.82 0.71
CA ASP A 108 9.99 2.11 0.23
C ASP A 108 9.63 1.29 -1.02
N LYS A 109 10.14 1.77 -2.15
CA LYS A 109 9.86 1.21 -3.48
C LYS A 109 10.37 -0.23 -3.61
N ASP A 110 11.57 -0.52 -3.10
CA ASP A 110 12.19 -1.83 -3.26
C ASP A 110 11.44 -2.87 -2.43
N TYR A 111 11.02 -2.50 -1.23
CA TYR A 111 10.14 -3.32 -0.40
C TYR A 111 8.78 -3.55 -1.09
N PHE A 112 8.15 -2.50 -1.63
CA PHE A 112 6.88 -2.60 -2.37
C PHE A 112 6.97 -3.60 -3.51
N GLU A 113 7.94 -3.41 -4.43
CA GLU A 113 8.10 -4.25 -5.62
C GLU A 113 8.31 -5.72 -5.24
N ARG A 114 9.15 -5.98 -4.23
CA ARG A 114 9.40 -7.33 -3.73
C ARG A 114 8.16 -7.95 -3.10
N LYS A 115 7.46 -7.24 -2.21
CA LYS A 115 6.33 -7.77 -1.44
C LYS A 115 5.11 -8.05 -2.32
N TRP A 116 4.81 -7.16 -3.27
CA TRP A 116 3.69 -7.36 -4.19
C TRP A 116 3.95 -8.47 -5.20
N LYS A 117 5.18 -8.59 -5.72
CA LYS A 117 5.56 -9.72 -6.59
C LYS A 117 5.36 -11.06 -5.88
N ILE A 118 5.85 -11.21 -4.65
CA ILE A 118 5.67 -12.43 -3.86
C ILE A 118 4.18 -12.75 -3.64
N THR A 119 3.37 -11.73 -3.38
CA THR A 119 1.93 -11.90 -3.16
C THR A 119 1.22 -12.40 -4.41
N ILE A 120 1.50 -11.80 -5.57
CA ILE A 120 0.91 -12.20 -6.85
C ILE A 120 1.26 -13.66 -7.14
N SER A 121 2.54 -14.05 -7.02
CA SER A 121 2.98 -15.42 -7.26
C SER A 121 2.43 -16.46 -6.26
N LYS A 122 2.06 -16.05 -5.05
CA LYS A 122 1.34 -16.95 -4.11
C LYS A 122 -0.09 -17.18 -4.56
N ARG A 123 -0.82 -16.11 -4.90
CA ARG A 123 -2.21 -16.19 -5.36
C ARG A 123 -2.36 -16.98 -6.65
N GLU A 124 -1.41 -16.85 -7.58
CA GLU A 124 -1.39 -17.63 -8.81
C GLU A 124 -1.27 -19.14 -8.51
N ARG A 125 -0.34 -19.52 -7.64
CA ARG A 125 -0.17 -20.92 -7.20
C ARG A 125 -1.39 -21.46 -6.46
N GLU A 126 -2.00 -20.67 -5.59
CA GLU A 126 -3.23 -21.07 -4.87
C GLU A 126 -4.39 -21.33 -5.84
N ARG A 127 -4.56 -20.47 -6.85
CA ARG A 127 -5.56 -20.68 -7.91
C ARG A 127 -5.30 -21.93 -8.73
N GLU A 128 -4.04 -22.22 -9.07
CA GLU A 128 -3.68 -23.45 -9.80
C GLU A 128 -3.98 -24.71 -8.98
N ILE A 129 -3.74 -24.66 -7.67
CA ILE A 129 -4.09 -25.77 -6.75
C ILE A 129 -5.60 -25.95 -6.66
N GLU A 130 -6.38 -24.88 -6.50
CA GLU A 130 -7.85 -24.96 -6.46
C GLU A 130 -8.45 -25.58 -7.73
N ILE A 131 -7.87 -25.29 -8.90
CA ILE A 131 -8.33 -25.85 -10.19
C ILE A 131 -7.98 -27.35 -10.32
N THR A 132 -6.97 -27.84 -9.61
CA THR A 132 -6.45 -29.22 -9.77
C THR A 132 -7.00 -30.21 -8.75
N ILE A 133 -7.75 -29.77 -7.73
CA ILE A 133 -8.46 -30.66 -6.80
C ILE A 133 -9.76 -31.14 -7.48
N PRO A 134 -9.91 -32.45 -7.79
CA PRO A 134 -11.17 -32.96 -8.32
C PRO A 134 -12.26 -32.88 -7.24
N ILE A 135 -13.46 -32.45 -7.63
CA ILE A 135 -14.67 -32.43 -6.80
C ILE A 135 -15.07 -33.85 -6.42
#